data_AF-A0A644UDM8-F1
#
_entry.id   AF-A0A644UDM8-F1
#
_cell.length_a   1.000
_cell.length_b   1.000
_cell.length_c   1.000
_cell.angle_alpha   90.00
_cell.angle_beta   90.00
_cell.angle_gamma   90.00
#
_symmetry.space_group_name_H-M   'P 1'
#
loop_
_entity.id
_entity.type
_entity.pdbx_description
1 polymer ?
#
loop_
_entity_poly.entity_id
_entity_poly.type
_entity_poly.pdbx_seq_one_letter_code
_entity_poly.pdbx_strand_id
1 'polypeptide(L)'
;MQRIRNMNIVIIFVVVVAIVTGVYGLLRSPAPKQNPEAPPVPSAPAPNPVPTDPMPGVPKFDTEKYKTEPVVSVYRADKGTIESMLLEKYLEGVIAKEMHPEWPVPALAAQAIASRTLTLSAIEAGTIKKLRGADVSTSKEELQAYAPEKVNDNVREAVRMTRGQILLYDGTLVNAIYSSCNAQVGATKEESFPTEIKGPTPYFQPVADNCLEFAPAEQRNWTVKIPGSEVAAAIGYKGNPQDITILERGPSGRILYIGAGDKKIYGSDFRKRVGYDRLKSTLITEMSYDGRNFVFKGMGWGNGVGLCQWGAYADAQYGKNAIDMITHYYPGTTLTKVWE
;
A
#
# COMPACT_ATOMS: atom_id res chain seq x y z
N MET A 1 9.37 52.94 48.81
CA MET A 1 9.29 51.46 48.92
C MET A 1 7.91 51.02 48.47
N GLN A 2 7.81 50.54 47.24
CA GLN A 2 6.55 50.19 46.59
C GLN A 2 6.66 48.70 46.23
N ARG A 3 6.10 47.83 47.06
CA ARG A 3 6.12 46.38 46.83
C ARG A 3 4.88 45.76 47.46
N ILE A 4 4.37 44.74 46.78
CA ILE A 4 3.26 43.85 47.13
C ILE A 4 1.88 44.33 46.66
N ARG A 5 1.69 44.28 45.33
CA ARG A 5 0.38 44.05 44.73
C ARG A 5 0.59 43.29 43.41
N ASN A 6 0.95 42.00 43.49
CA ASN A 6 1.07 41.10 42.34
C ASN A 6 1.11 39.61 42.73
N MET A 7 0.45 39.19 43.82
CA MET A 7 0.46 37.77 44.24
C MET A 7 -0.88 37.04 44.07
N ASN A 8 -1.98 37.76 43.82
CA ASN A 8 -3.32 37.13 43.70
C ASN A 8 -3.75 36.83 42.26
N ILE A 9 -3.11 37.39 41.24
CA ILE A 9 -3.47 37.14 39.83
C ILE A 9 -2.82 35.86 39.30
N VAL A 10 -1.60 35.54 39.76
CA VAL A 10 -0.87 34.34 39.33
C VAL A 10 -1.50 33.06 39.90
N ILE A 11 -2.00 33.09 41.14
CA ILE A 11 -2.64 31.93 41.78
C ILE A 11 -3.97 31.59 41.10
N ILE A 12 -4.76 32.60 40.71
CA ILE A 12 -6.03 32.38 39.99
C ILE A 12 -5.79 31.80 38.60
N PHE A 13 -4.75 32.25 37.88
CA PHE A 13 -4.40 31.71 36.57
C PHE A 13 -3.91 30.25 36.63
N VAL A 14 -3.08 29.90 37.64
CA VAL A 14 -2.60 28.52 37.82
C VAL A 14 -3.74 27.57 38.19
N VAL A 15 -4.68 27.99 39.02
CA VAL A 15 -5.84 27.17 39.40
C VAL A 15 -6.80 26.98 38.22
N VAL A 16 -7.06 28.01 37.40
CA VAL A 16 -7.91 27.88 36.21
C VAL A 16 -7.24 27.00 35.14
N VAL A 17 -5.93 27.11 34.92
CA VAL A 17 -5.20 26.23 33.97
C VAL A 17 -5.15 24.78 34.48
N ALA A 18 -5.02 24.54 35.79
CA ALA A 18 -5.06 23.21 36.38
C ALA A 18 -6.46 22.57 36.28
N ILE A 19 -7.54 23.36 36.41
CA ILE A 19 -8.92 22.87 36.25
C ILE A 19 -9.21 22.59 34.76
N VAL A 20 -8.77 23.44 33.83
CA VAL A 20 -8.95 23.21 32.39
C VAL A 20 -8.15 22.00 31.91
N THR A 21 -6.91 21.79 32.38
CA THR A 21 -6.12 20.59 32.04
C THR A 21 -6.67 19.32 32.72
N GLY A 22 -7.18 19.42 33.96
CA GLY A 22 -7.85 18.32 34.65
C GLY A 22 -9.14 17.87 33.96
N VAL A 23 -9.94 18.80 33.45
CA VAL A 23 -11.17 18.50 32.70
C VAL A 23 -10.85 17.95 31.30
N TYR A 24 -9.78 18.42 30.63
CA TYR A 24 -9.33 17.85 29.35
C TYR A 24 -8.76 16.42 29.48
N GLY A 25 -8.15 16.10 30.63
CA GLY A 25 -7.73 14.73 30.97
C GLY A 25 -8.89 13.77 31.20
N LEU A 26 -10.03 14.28 31.71
CA LEU A 26 -11.26 13.52 31.96
C LEU A 26 -12.17 13.37 30.72
N LEU A 27 -11.92 14.13 29.65
CA LEU A 27 -12.65 14.06 28.38
C LEU A 27 -11.92 13.25 27.30
N ARG A 28 -10.81 12.58 27.63
CA ARG A 28 -10.29 11.53 26.75
C ARG A 28 -11.28 10.38 26.76
N SER A 29 -11.89 10.09 25.60
CA SER A 29 -12.54 8.81 25.39
C SER A 29 -11.60 7.71 25.90
N PRO A 30 -12.09 6.77 26.74
CA PRO A 30 -11.26 5.68 27.19
C PRO A 30 -10.64 5.00 25.97
N ALA A 31 -9.35 4.63 26.07
CA ALA A 31 -8.71 3.80 25.06
C ALA A 31 -9.67 2.65 24.71
N PRO A 32 -9.86 2.32 23.41
CA PRO A 32 -10.75 1.23 23.03
C PRO A 32 -10.38 0.01 23.88
N LYS A 33 -11.35 -0.52 24.62
CA LYS A 33 -11.13 -1.77 25.35
C LYS A 33 -10.65 -2.80 24.34
N GLN A 34 -9.52 -3.45 24.64
CA GLN A 34 -9.05 -4.59 23.86
C GLN A 34 -10.22 -5.55 23.68
N ASN A 35 -10.57 -5.80 22.42
CA ASN A 35 -11.63 -6.74 22.08
C ASN A 35 -11.24 -8.12 22.64
N PRO A 36 -12.19 -8.91 23.17
CA PRO A 36 -11.92 -10.30 23.53
C PRO A 36 -11.35 -11.03 22.31
N GLU A 37 -10.17 -11.62 22.49
CA GLU A 37 -9.35 -12.37 21.54
C GLU A 37 -9.93 -12.50 20.13
N ALA A 38 -9.41 -11.69 19.22
CA ALA A 38 -9.43 -12.05 17.81
C ALA A 38 -8.83 -13.47 17.68
N PRO A 39 -9.39 -14.35 16.84
CA PRO A 39 -8.80 -15.66 16.60
C PRO A 39 -7.32 -15.48 16.23
N PRO A 40 -6.42 -16.36 16.71
CA PRO A 40 -4.99 -16.20 16.48
C PRO A 40 -4.75 -16.05 14.99
N VAL A 41 -4.24 -14.89 14.60
CA VAL A 41 -3.73 -14.68 13.25
C VAL A 41 -2.67 -15.75 13.06
N PRO A 42 -2.74 -16.58 12.01
CA PRO A 42 -1.66 -17.51 11.70
C PRO A 42 -0.36 -16.71 11.69
N SER A 43 0.59 -17.06 12.56
CA SER A 43 1.90 -16.42 12.56
C SER A 43 2.43 -16.52 11.14
N ALA A 44 2.66 -15.38 10.48
CA ALA A 44 3.30 -15.38 9.17
C ALA A 44 4.57 -16.24 9.27
N PRO A 45 4.84 -17.12 8.29
CA PRO A 45 6.12 -17.80 8.27
C PRO A 45 7.23 -16.75 8.38
N ALA A 46 8.28 -17.05 9.14
CA ALA A 46 9.42 -16.14 9.26
C ALA A 46 9.85 -15.74 7.83
N PRO A 47 10.04 -14.43 7.55
CA PRO A 47 10.47 -14.02 6.23
C PRO A 47 11.72 -14.82 5.87
N ASN A 48 11.73 -15.41 4.68
CA ASN A 48 12.92 -16.10 4.20
C ASN A 48 14.11 -15.13 4.32
N PRO A 49 15.31 -15.61 4.68
CA PRO A 49 16.50 -14.76 4.69
C PRO A 49 16.55 -14.01 3.37
N VAL A 50 16.53 -12.68 3.45
CA VAL A 50 16.54 -11.84 2.26
C VAL A 50 17.84 -12.12 1.52
N PRO A 51 17.81 -12.63 0.27
CA PRO A 51 19.02 -13.04 -0.43
C PRO A 51 20.00 -11.87 -0.53
N THR A 52 21.14 -11.94 0.12
CA THR A 52 22.17 -10.89 0.06
C THR A 52 22.92 -10.89 -1.27
N ASP A 53 22.61 -11.84 -2.16
CA ASP A 53 23.28 -11.98 -3.44
C ASP A 53 22.93 -10.81 -4.37
N PRO A 54 23.93 -10.27 -5.12
CA PRO A 54 23.68 -9.22 -6.09
C PRO A 54 22.62 -9.62 -7.10
N MET A 55 21.70 -8.73 -7.46
CA MET A 55 20.68 -9.01 -8.47
C MET A 55 21.34 -9.17 -9.85
N PRO A 56 21.44 -10.39 -10.41
CA PRO A 56 22.21 -10.60 -11.62
C PRO A 56 21.53 -9.93 -12.81
N GLY A 57 22.29 -9.15 -13.58
CA GLY A 57 21.81 -8.55 -14.82
C GLY A 57 20.89 -7.33 -14.66
N VAL A 58 20.70 -6.80 -13.45
CA VAL A 58 19.93 -5.57 -13.23
C VAL A 58 20.88 -4.36 -13.10
N PRO A 59 20.76 -3.33 -13.95
CA PRO A 59 21.61 -2.14 -13.86
C PRO A 59 21.45 -1.42 -12.52
N LYS A 60 22.58 -0.98 -11.95
CA LYS A 60 22.57 -0.12 -10.77
C LYS A 60 21.92 1.22 -11.11
N PHE A 61 21.22 1.78 -10.13
CA PHE A 61 20.61 3.09 -10.26
C PHE A 61 21.66 4.18 -10.18
N ASP A 62 21.71 5.06 -11.19
CA ASP A 62 22.59 6.22 -11.20
C ASP A 62 21.98 7.34 -10.33
N THR A 63 22.42 7.42 -9.08
CA THR A 63 22.00 8.46 -8.15
C THR A 63 22.49 9.85 -8.56
N GLU A 64 23.56 9.95 -9.34
CA GLU A 64 24.14 11.24 -9.75
C GLU A 64 23.21 12.02 -10.67
N LYS A 65 22.37 11.32 -11.45
CA LYS A 65 21.31 11.91 -12.28
C LYS A 65 20.27 12.70 -11.48
N TYR A 66 20.14 12.43 -10.18
CA TYR A 66 19.06 12.93 -9.34
C TYR A 66 19.53 13.81 -8.17
N LYS A 67 20.74 14.41 -8.23
CA LYS A 67 21.25 15.31 -7.18
C LYS A 67 20.35 16.52 -6.88
N THR A 68 19.53 16.90 -7.83
CA THR A 68 18.52 17.95 -7.70
C THR A 68 17.15 17.37 -8.01
N GLU A 69 16.11 17.91 -7.38
CA GLU A 69 14.73 17.51 -7.67
C GLU A 69 14.44 17.60 -9.18
N PRO A 70 13.97 16.51 -9.82
CA PRO A 70 13.65 16.55 -11.23
C PRO A 70 12.35 17.31 -11.50
N VAL A 71 12.33 18.05 -12.60
CA VAL A 71 11.09 18.49 -13.25
C VAL A 71 10.63 17.35 -14.16
N VAL A 72 9.40 16.88 -13.99
CA VAL A 72 8.82 15.78 -14.75
C VAL A 72 7.74 16.27 -15.71
N SER A 73 7.65 15.65 -16.88
CA SER A 73 6.50 15.76 -17.77
C SER A 73 5.39 14.82 -17.31
N VAL A 74 4.20 15.37 -17.09
CA VAL A 74 3.04 14.67 -16.50
C VAL A 74 1.92 14.61 -17.50
N TYR A 75 1.54 13.41 -17.92
CA TYR A 75 0.32 13.19 -18.67
C TYR A 75 -0.92 13.32 -17.77
N ARG A 76 -1.76 14.31 -18.07
CA ARG A 76 -3.04 14.59 -17.44
C ARG A 76 -4.11 13.71 -18.07
N ALA A 77 -4.42 12.57 -17.48
CA ALA A 77 -5.33 11.58 -18.06
C ALA A 77 -6.76 12.13 -18.21
N ASP A 78 -7.16 13.06 -17.35
CA ASP A 78 -8.44 13.76 -17.37
C ASP A 78 -8.55 14.79 -18.51
N LYS A 79 -7.43 15.38 -18.95
CA LYS A 79 -7.39 16.46 -19.94
C LYS A 79 -6.78 16.05 -21.28
N GLY A 80 -6.04 14.94 -21.33
CA GLY A 80 -5.25 14.53 -22.49
C GLY A 80 -4.03 15.43 -22.77
N THR A 81 -3.58 16.21 -21.78
CA THR A 81 -2.46 17.17 -21.94
C THR A 81 -1.19 16.68 -21.24
N ILE A 82 -0.04 17.24 -21.64
CA ILE A 82 1.23 17.06 -20.91
C ILE A 82 1.61 18.39 -20.29
N GLU A 83 1.89 18.38 -18.99
CA GLU A 83 2.29 19.55 -18.21
C GLU A 83 3.60 19.25 -17.47
N SER A 84 4.45 20.25 -17.27
CA SER A 84 5.68 20.09 -16.48
C SER A 84 5.44 20.49 -15.03
N MET A 85 5.90 19.69 -14.08
CA MET A 85 5.90 20.06 -12.66
C MET A 85 7.07 19.43 -11.91
N LEU A 86 7.39 20.01 -10.76
CA LEU A 86 8.33 19.43 -9.81
C LEU A 86 7.82 18.07 -9.31
N LEU A 87 8.71 17.08 -9.21
CA LEU A 87 8.35 15.72 -8.79
C LEU A 87 7.68 15.67 -7.41
N GLU A 88 8.18 16.43 -6.43
CA GLU A 88 7.58 16.46 -5.10
C GLU A 88 6.17 17.06 -5.15
N LYS A 89 5.94 18.04 -6.03
CA LYS A 89 4.59 18.60 -6.24
C LYS A 89 3.63 17.59 -6.87
N TYR A 90 4.12 16.78 -7.81
CA TYR A 90 3.36 15.65 -8.35
C TYR A 90 3.02 14.65 -7.25
N LEU A 91 3.99 14.31 -6.39
CA LEU A 91 3.81 13.36 -5.31
C LEU A 91 2.77 13.82 -4.28
N GLU A 92 2.70 15.11 -3.93
CA GLU A 92 1.61 15.62 -3.06
C GLU A 92 0.23 15.18 -3.58
N GLY A 93 -0.03 15.34 -4.89
CA GLY A 93 -1.29 14.93 -5.49
C GLY A 93 -1.49 13.42 -5.52
N VAL A 94 -0.41 12.63 -5.63
CA VAL A 94 -0.47 11.17 -5.50
C VAL A 94 -0.87 10.76 -4.08
N ILE A 95 -0.15 11.25 -3.07
CA ILE A 95 -0.39 10.89 -1.66
C ILE A 95 -1.79 11.30 -1.22
N ALA A 96 -2.25 12.47 -1.64
CA ALA A 96 -3.59 12.95 -1.31
C ALA A 96 -4.74 12.11 -1.92
N LYS A 97 -4.44 11.28 -2.92
CA LYS A 97 -5.40 10.36 -3.52
C LYS A 97 -5.25 8.92 -3.03
N GLU A 98 -4.02 8.45 -2.86
CA GLU A 98 -3.70 7.08 -2.49
C GLU A 98 -4.02 6.78 -1.02
N MET A 99 -3.83 7.76 -0.14
CA MET A 99 -4.21 7.67 1.27
C MET A 99 -5.20 8.77 1.64
N HIS A 100 -5.87 8.60 2.78
CA HIS A 100 -6.69 9.67 3.33
C HIS A 100 -5.76 10.79 3.82
N PRO A 101 -5.92 12.04 3.36
CA PRO A 101 -5.01 13.15 3.72
C PRO A 101 -4.95 13.44 5.24
N GLU A 102 -5.98 13.06 5.99
CA GLU A 102 -6.07 13.26 7.45
C GLU A 102 -5.39 12.15 8.26
N TRP A 103 -4.81 11.14 7.61
CA TRP A 103 -4.09 10.08 8.29
C TRP A 103 -2.79 10.58 8.93
N PRO A 104 -2.26 9.85 9.94
CA PRO A 104 -1.02 10.22 10.60
C PRO A 104 0.13 10.47 9.60
N VAL A 105 0.84 11.58 9.79
CA VAL A 105 1.97 11.99 8.93
C VAL A 105 3.00 10.87 8.72
N PRO A 106 3.38 10.04 9.72
CA PRO A 106 4.29 8.92 9.48
C PRO A 106 3.80 7.90 8.43
N ALA A 107 2.50 7.60 8.40
CA ALA A 107 1.92 6.69 7.41
C ALA A 107 1.93 7.32 6.00
N LEU A 108 1.57 8.60 5.89
CA LEU A 108 1.67 9.37 4.64
C LEU A 108 3.13 9.47 4.15
N ALA A 109 4.08 9.61 5.07
CA ALA A 109 5.51 9.69 4.77
C ALA A 109 6.06 8.35 4.24
N ALA A 110 5.64 7.22 4.81
CA ALA A 110 5.95 5.90 4.25
C ALA A 110 5.45 5.79 2.79
N GLN A 111 4.19 6.16 2.55
CA GLN A 111 3.64 6.18 1.20
C GLN A 111 4.39 7.16 0.26
N ALA A 112 4.86 8.30 0.75
CA ALA A 112 5.68 9.22 -0.04
C ALA A 112 6.98 8.58 -0.52
N ILE A 113 7.71 7.87 0.35
CA ILE A 113 8.93 7.13 -0.02
C ILE A 113 8.62 6.05 -1.07
N ALA A 114 7.58 5.24 -0.85
CA ALA A 114 7.18 4.20 -1.80
C ALA A 114 6.77 4.80 -3.15
N SER A 115 5.93 5.83 -3.15
CA SER A 115 5.41 6.48 -4.35
C SER A 115 6.52 7.17 -5.15
N ARG A 116 7.48 7.81 -4.48
CA ARG A 116 8.66 8.41 -5.12
C ARG A 116 9.53 7.36 -5.79
N THR A 117 9.81 6.27 -5.08
CA THR A 117 10.60 5.15 -5.60
C THR A 117 9.92 4.52 -6.83
N LEU A 118 8.62 4.24 -6.75
CA LEU A 118 7.83 3.71 -7.86
C LEU A 118 7.82 4.67 -9.06
N THR A 119 7.71 5.98 -8.80
CA THR A 119 7.75 7.01 -9.84
C THR A 119 9.09 7.00 -10.58
N LEU A 120 10.22 7.01 -9.86
CA LEU A 120 11.53 6.94 -10.51
C LEU A 120 11.75 5.62 -11.25
N SER A 121 11.27 4.50 -10.68
CA SER A 121 11.32 3.19 -11.35
C SER A 121 10.59 3.21 -12.70
N ALA A 122 9.41 3.84 -12.77
CA ALA A 122 8.65 4.00 -14.01
C ALA A 122 9.35 4.92 -15.03
N ILE A 123 9.98 6.01 -14.57
CA ILE A 123 10.75 6.95 -15.39
C ILE A 123 11.96 6.24 -16.02
N GLU A 124 12.77 5.54 -15.22
CA GLU A 124 13.95 4.80 -15.70
C GLU A 124 13.56 3.67 -16.66
N ALA A 125 12.44 3.00 -16.41
CA ALA A 125 11.92 1.98 -17.32
C ALA A 125 11.29 2.56 -18.61
N GLY A 126 11.00 3.87 -18.63
CA GLY A 126 10.34 4.57 -19.73
C GLY A 126 8.94 4.03 -20.03
N THR A 127 8.23 3.49 -19.04
CA THR A 127 6.92 2.84 -19.23
C THR A 127 5.89 3.84 -19.73
N ILE A 128 5.74 4.96 -19.02
CA ILE A 128 4.80 6.03 -19.40
C ILE A 128 5.31 6.77 -20.63
N LYS A 129 6.63 6.92 -20.79
CA LYS A 129 7.21 7.58 -21.95
C LYS A 129 6.84 6.87 -23.25
N LYS A 130 6.87 5.53 -23.26
CA LYS A 130 6.44 4.72 -24.42
C LYS A 130 4.93 4.79 -24.67
N LEU A 131 4.12 4.93 -23.63
CA LEU A 131 2.66 4.93 -23.72
C LEU A 131 2.07 6.31 -24.09
N ARG A 132 2.64 7.38 -23.51
CA ARG A 132 2.08 8.74 -23.50
C ARG A 132 3.05 9.83 -23.94
N GLY A 133 4.33 9.53 -24.13
CA GLY A 133 5.36 10.54 -24.40
C GLY A 133 5.69 11.44 -23.20
N ALA A 134 5.32 11.04 -21.98
CA ALA A 134 5.54 11.76 -20.73
C ALA A 134 6.31 10.89 -19.72
N ASP A 135 6.93 11.50 -18.72
CA ASP A 135 7.67 10.80 -17.66
C ASP A 135 6.72 10.05 -16.72
N VAL A 136 5.58 10.67 -16.36
CA VAL A 136 4.59 10.12 -15.43
C VAL A 136 3.15 10.37 -15.89
N SER A 137 2.19 9.68 -15.28
CA SER A 137 0.75 9.77 -15.61
C SER A 137 -0.09 9.91 -14.34
N THR A 138 -1.18 10.65 -14.45
CA THR A 138 -2.20 10.81 -13.39
C THR A 138 -3.28 9.72 -13.41
N SER A 139 -3.17 8.75 -14.31
CA SER A 139 -4.05 7.58 -14.38
C SER A 139 -3.60 6.49 -13.40
N LYS A 140 -4.52 6.02 -12.55
CA LYS A 140 -4.28 4.91 -11.63
C LYS A 140 -4.03 3.58 -12.36
N GLU A 141 -4.56 3.44 -13.58
CA GLU A 141 -4.34 2.26 -14.42
C GLU A 141 -2.94 2.25 -15.06
N GLU A 142 -2.27 3.40 -15.15
CA GLU A 142 -0.97 3.54 -15.80
C GLU A 142 0.18 3.64 -14.80
N LEU A 143 -0.04 4.33 -13.67
CA LEU A 143 0.98 4.50 -12.64
C LEU A 143 0.35 4.54 -11.24
N GLN A 144 -0.21 5.70 -10.85
CA GLN A 144 -0.69 5.97 -9.50
C GLN A 144 -1.88 6.92 -9.56
N ALA A 145 -2.80 6.81 -8.60
CA ALA A 145 -3.94 7.69 -8.51
C ALA A 145 -3.50 9.10 -8.09
N TYR A 146 -4.22 10.12 -8.54
CA TYR A 146 -3.82 11.52 -8.38
C TYR A 146 -5.02 12.43 -8.12
N ALA A 147 -4.93 13.31 -7.10
CA ALA A 147 -5.98 14.27 -6.69
C ALA A 147 -5.36 15.49 -5.97
N PRO A 148 -4.85 16.49 -6.70
CA PRO A 148 -4.13 17.63 -6.14
C PRO A 148 -5.05 18.56 -5.34
N GLU A 149 -6.34 18.53 -5.60
CA GLU A 149 -7.36 19.28 -4.86
C GLU A 149 -7.55 18.78 -3.41
N LYS A 150 -7.05 17.58 -3.10
CA LYS A 150 -7.12 16.97 -1.75
C LYS A 150 -5.88 17.23 -0.89
N VAL A 151 -4.87 17.92 -1.41
CA VAL A 151 -3.61 18.16 -0.70
C VAL A 151 -3.85 19.08 0.50
N ASN A 152 -3.54 18.59 1.70
CA ASN A 152 -3.55 19.34 2.96
C ASN A 152 -2.13 19.46 3.53
N ASP A 153 -2.01 20.06 4.73
CA ASP A 153 -0.70 20.28 5.35
C ASP A 153 -0.03 18.97 5.82
N ASN A 154 -0.79 17.95 6.20
CA ASN A 154 -0.22 16.64 6.56
C ASN A 154 0.45 15.98 5.36
N VAL A 155 -0.18 16.05 4.18
CA VAL A 155 0.39 15.53 2.93
C VAL A 155 1.65 16.29 2.56
N ARG A 156 1.62 17.63 2.62
CA ARG A 156 2.82 18.45 2.33
C ARG A 156 3.95 18.12 3.28
N GLU A 157 3.65 17.98 4.57
CA GLU A 157 4.66 17.66 5.59
C GLU A 157 5.27 16.26 5.35
N ALA A 158 4.45 15.27 5.05
CA ALA A 158 4.90 13.91 4.74
C ALA A 158 5.83 13.86 3.51
N VAL A 159 5.47 14.59 2.44
CA VAL A 159 6.31 14.71 1.24
C VAL A 159 7.60 15.46 1.56
N ARG A 160 7.52 16.58 2.29
CA ARG A 160 8.66 17.42 2.67
C ARG A 160 9.67 16.68 3.55
N MET A 161 9.22 15.98 4.58
CA MET A 161 10.12 15.29 5.51
C MET A 161 10.82 14.06 4.89
N THR A 162 10.27 13.54 3.78
CA THR A 162 10.83 12.40 3.03
C THR A 162 11.42 12.83 1.69
N ARG A 163 11.63 14.13 1.49
CA ARG A 163 12.11 14.69 0.23
C ARG A 163 13.40 14.00 -0.23
N GLY A 164 13.38 13.54 -1.47
CA GLY A 164 14.49 12.80 -2.08
C GLY A 164 14.78 11.43 -1.50
N GLN A 165 13.98 10.91 -0.56
CA GLN A 165 14.19 9.57 -0.01
C GLN A 165 13.53 8.50 -0.89
N ILE A 166 14.33 7.51 -1.28
CA ILE A 166 13.96 6.39 -2.15
C ILE A 166 14.47 5.06 -1.61
N LEU A 167 13.94 3.96 -2.14
CA LEU A 167 14.37 2.61 -1.78
C LEU A 167 15.22 1.98 -2.87
N LEU A 168 16.40 1.51 -2.45
CA LEU A 168 17.28 0.70 -3.28
C LEU A 168 17.39 -0.71 -2.70
N TYR A 169 17.42 -1.70 -3.58
CA TYR A 169 17.83 -3.06 -3.24
C TYR A 169 19.07 -3.38 -4.04
N ASP A 170 20.17 -3.73 -3.37
CA ASP A 170 21.46 -3.97 -4.03
C ASP A 170 21.77 -2.85 -5.04
N GLY A 171 21.67 -1.58 -4.61
CA GLY A 171 21.94 -0.40 -5.45
C GLY A 171 21.01 -0.21 -6.66
N THR A 172 19.91 -0.96 -6.77
CA THR A 172 18.93 -0.86 -7.85
C THR A 172 17.62 -0.28 -7.31
N LEU A 173 16.93 0.54 -8.10
CA LEU A 173 15.60 1.04 -7.75
C LEU A 173 14.60 -0.10 -7.50
N VAL A 174 13.93 -0.02 -6.35
CA VAL A 174 12.84 -0.93 -5.99
C VAL A 174 11.58 -0.56 -6.77
N ASN A 175 10.88 -1.54 -7.34
CA ASN A 175 9.53 -1.32 -7.86
C ASN A 175 8.55 -1.27 -6.68
N ALA A 176 8.48 -0.16 -5.95
CA ALA A 176 7.81 -0.04 -4.65
C ALA A 176 6.26 0.01 -4.76
N ILE A 177 5.68 -1.10 -5.22
CA ILE A 177 4.23 -1.32 -5.32
C ILE A 177 3.62 -1.40 -3.93
N TYR A 178 2.41 -0.87 -3.81
CA TYR A 178 1.63 -0.86 -2.58
C TYR A 178 0.19 -1.31 -2.84
N SER A 179 -0.55 -1.50 -1.76
CA SER A 179 -1.91 -2.05 -1.75
C SER A 179 -2.72 -1.51 -0.57
N SER A 180 -4.05 -1.55 -0.65
CA SER A 180 -4.92 -0.93 0.35
C SER A 180 -4.90 -1.67 1.69
N CYS A 181 -5.29 -2.94 1.71
CA CYS A 181 -5.15 -3.81 2.88
C CYS A 181 -4.66 -5.20 2.46
N ASN A 182 -3.48 -5.59 2.95
CA ASN A 182 -2.85 -6.89 2.68
C ASN A 182 -3.44 -8.01 3.54
N ALA A 183 -4.39 -7.69 4.42
CA ALA A 183 -4.99 -8.53 5.43
C ALA A 183 -3.99 -9.00 6.49
N GLN A 184 -3.61 -10.28 6.48
CA GLN A 184 -2.77 -10.88 7.52
C GLN A 184 -1.29 -10.90 7.12
N VAL A 185 -1.02 -10.98 5.81
CA VAL A 185 0.34 -11.16 5.27
C VAL A 185 0.45 -10.59 3.86
N GLY A 186 1.55 -9.90 3.59
CA GLY A 186 1.92 -9.41 2.27
C GLY A 186 2.05 -10.53 1.23
N ALA A 187 1.74 -10.23 -0.02
CA ALA A 187 1.89 -11.13 -1.15
C ALA A 187 3.29 -11.03 -1.75
N THR A 188 3.77 -12.12 -2.36
CA THR A 188 4.91 -12.06 -3.26
C THR A 188 4.49 -11.43 -4.60
N LYS A 189 5.47 -11.03 -5.43
CA LYS A 189 5.20 -10.49 -6.76
C LYS A 189 4.59 -11.56 -7.67
N GLU A 190 4.96 -12.82 -7.51
CA GLU A 190 4.45 -13.98 -8.28
C GLU A 190 2.96 -14.21 -8.05
N GLU A 191 2.47 -14.01 -6.81
CA GLU A 191 1.05 -14.19 -6.48
C GLU A 191 0.15 -13.13 -7.14
N SER A 192 0.70 -11.96 -7.47
CA SER A 192 -0.10 -10.80 -7.87
C SER A 192 0.17 -10.31 -9.29
N PHE A 193 1.40 -10.46 -9.77
CA PHE A 193 1.87 -9.94 -11.05
C PHE A 193 2.86 -10.91 -11.73
N PRO A 194 2.49 -12.19 -11.91
CA PRO A 194 3.40 -13.25 -12.39
C PRO A 194 3.96 -12.98 -13.80
N THR A 195 3.23 -12.22 -14.63
CA THR A 195 3.65 -11.88 -16.00
C THR A 195 4.50 -10.61 -16.08
N GLU A 196 4.72 -9.90 -14.97
CA GLU A 196 5.44 -8.63 -14.93
C GLU A 196 6.83 -8.76 -14.28
N ILE A 197 7.25 -9.97 -13.94
CA ILE A 197 8.54 -10.24 -13.30
C ILE A 197 9.62 -10.32 -14.37
N LYS A 198 10.36 -9.22 -14.54
CA LYS A 198 11.49 -9.13 -15.48
C LYS A 198 12.83 -9.57 -14.88
N GLY A 199 12.88 -9.76 -13.58
CA GLY A 199 14.06 -10.13 -12.81
C GLY A 199 13.68 -10.39 -11.35
N PRO A 200 14.66 -10.76 -10.50
CA PRO A 200 14.40 -11.06 -9.09
C PRO A 200 13.74 -9.88 -8.35
N THR A 201 12.75 -10.18 -7.52
CA THR A 201 12.14 -9.18 -6.62
C THR A 201 12.24 -9.61 -5.15
N PRO A 202 13.46 -9.78 -4.60
CA PRO A 202 13.70 -10.32 -3.26
C PRO A 202 13.12 -9.46 -2.13
N TYR A 203 12.86 -8.18 -2.39
CA TYR A 203 12.22 -7.24 -1.47
C TYR A 203 10.70 -7.42 -1.35
N PHE A 204 10.06 -8.29 -2.14
CA PHE A 204 8.64 -8.63 -1.99
C PHE A 204 8.47 -9.95 -1.24
N GLN A 205 8.73 -9.91 0.07
CA GLN A 205 8.53 -11.05 0.97
C GLN A 205 7.13 -11.02 1.62
N PRO A 206 6.57 -12.18 1.97
CA PRO A 206 5.39 -12.26 2.80
C PRO A 206 5.69 -11.76 4.21
N VAL A 207 5.31 -10.52 4.52
CA VAL A 207 5.49 -9.91 5.85
C VAL A 207 4.17 -9.83 6.57
N ALA A 208 4.18 -10.06 7.89
CA ALA A 208 2.99 -9.98 8.72
C ALA A 208 2.39 -8.56 8.69
N ASP A 209 1.07 -8.48 8.80
CA ASP A 209 0.33 -7.22 8.67
C ASP A 209 -0.78 -7.12 9.73
N ASN A 210 -1.02 -5.92 10.23
CA ASN A 210 -2.04 -5.58 11.23
C ASN A 210 -3.18 -4.71 10.67
N CYS A 211 -3.29 -4.57 9.33
CA CYS A 211 -4.27 -3.68 8.69
C CYS A 211 -5.70 -3.98 9.08
N LEU A 212 -6.02 -5.25 9.40
CA LEU A 212 -7.36 -5.68 9.78
C LEU A 212 -7.88 -5.05 11.08
N GLU A 213 -7.04 -4.43 11.90
CA GLU A 213 -7.49 -3.75 13.12
C GLU A 213 -8.27 -2.47 12.79
N PHE A 214 -7.81 -1.71 11.78
CA PHE A 214 -8.37 -0.41 11.43
C PHE A 214 -9.04 -0.39 10.05
N ALA A 215 -8.83 -1.42 9.22
CA ALA A 215 -9.44 -1.48 7.91
C ALA A 215 -10.98 -1.50 7.98
N PRO A 216 -11.67 -0.93 6.97
CA PRO A 216 -13.12 -0.95 6.88
C PRO A 216 -13.68 -2.38 6.93
N ALA A 217 -14.90 -2.53 7.46
CA ALA A 217 -15.53 -3.84 7.64
C ALA A 217 -15.54 -4.67 6.35
N GLU A 218 -15.81 -4.01 5.23
CA GLU A 218 -15.88 -4.60 3.90
C GLU A 218 -14.52 -4.99 3.31
N GLN A 219 -13.41 -4.60 3.93
CA GLN A 219 -12.06 -5.09 3.62
C GLN A 219 -11.62 -6.16 4.63
N ARG A 220 -12.06 -6.08 5.88
CA ARG A 220 -11.71 -7.07 6.91
C ARG A 220 -12.25 -8.44 6.58
N ASN A 221 -13.48 -8.49 6.10
CA ASN A 221 -14.09 -9.66 5.53
C ASN A 221 -15.06 -9.22 4.43
N TRP A 222 -15.16 -10.02 3.38
CA TRP A 222 -16.12 -9.80 2.32
C TRP A 222 -16.62 -11.12 1.79
N THR A 223 -17.83 -11.09 1.23
CA THR A 223 -18.45 -12.22 0.54
C THR A 223 -18.96 -11.74 -0.80
N VAL A 224 -18.70 -12.50 -1.86
CA VAL A 224 -19.23 -12.24 -3.19
C VAL A 224 -19.81 -13.53 -3.77
N LYS A 225 -20.95 -13.41 -4.44
CA LYS A 225 -21.54 -14.48 -5.24
C LYS A 225 -21.30 -14.20 -6.72
N ILE A 226 -20.76 -15.17 -7.43
CA ILE A 226 -20.44 -15.07 -8.85
C ILE A 226 -21.07 -16.27 -9.57
N PRO A 227 -21.86 -16.06 -10.64
CA PRO A 227 -22.43 -17.17 -11.41
C PRO A 227 -21.34 -18.17 -11.86
N GLY A 228 -21.62 -19.47 -11.75
CA GLY A 228 -20.68 -20.52 -12.16
C GLY A 228 -20.24 -20.40 -13.61
N SER A 229 -21.15 -19.96 -14.49
CA SER A 229 -20.85 -19.67 -15.90
C SER A 229 -19.84 -18.54 -16.07
N GLU A 230 -19.87 -17.52 -15.22
CA GLU A 230 -18.93 -16.39 -15.28
C GLU A 230 -17.55 -16.80 -14.78
N VAL A 231 -17.48 -17.58 -13.69
CA VAL A 231 -16.21 -18.15 -13.20
C VAL A 231 -15.60 -19.07 -14.25
N ALA A 232 -16.40 -19.96 -14.85
CA ALA A 232 -15.96 -20.84 -15.93
C ALA A 232 -15.46 -20.05 -17.15
N ALA A 233 -16.20 -19.01 -17.57
CA ALA A 233 -15.80 -18.14 -18.66
C ALA A 233 -14.50 -17.38 -18.37
N ALA A 234 -14.33 -16.87 -17.13
CA ALA A 234 -13.10 -16.21 -16.71
C ALA A 234 -11.89 -17.15 -16.80
N ILE A 235 -12.04 -18.44 -16.52
CA ILE A 235 -10.99 -19.46 -16.63
C ILE A 235 -10.80 -19.96 -18.07
N GLY A 236 -11.83 -19.82 -18.91
CA GLY A 236 -11.89 -20.45 -20.24
C GLY A 236 -12.25 -21.94 -20.19
N TYR A 237 -12.92 -22.37 -19.12
CA TYR A 237 -13.37 -23.74 -18.90
C TYR A 237 -14.81 -23.94 -19.42
N LYS A 238 -15.06 -25.07 -20.10
CA LYS A 238 -16.36 -25.38 -20.73
C LYS A 238 -17.11 -26.54 -20.09
N GLY A 239 -16.54 -27.18 -19.06
CA GLY A 239 -17.15 -28.31 -18.36
C GLY A 239 -18.11 -27.87 -17.25
N ASN A 240 -18.36 -28.77 -16.29
CA ASN A 240 -19.26 -28.47 -15.17
C ASN A 240 -18.58 -27.47 -14.21
N PRO A 241 -19.16 -26.27 -13.96
CA PRO A 241 -18.54 -25.30 -13.07
C PRO A 241 -18.15 -25.85 -11.70
N GLN A 242 -18.88 -26.84 -11.16
CA GLN A 242 -18.56 -27.46 -9.87
C GLN A 242 -17.16 -28.11 -9.80
N ASP A 243 -16.55 -28.44 -10.95
CA ASP A 243 -15.21 -29.02 -11.01
C ASP A 243 -14.10 -27.96 -10.78
N ILE A 244 -14.45 -26.67 -10.77
CA ILE A 244 -13.52 -25.56 -10.57
C ILE A 244 -13.12 -25.47 -9.11
N THR A 245 -11.81 -25.51 -8.88
CA THR A 245 -11.20 -25.44 -7.55
C THR A 245 -10.01 -24.48 -7.54
N ILE A 246 -9.60 -24.06 -6.35
CA ILE A 246 -8.30 -23.42 -6.12
C ILE A 246 -7.23 -24.50 -6.21
N LEU A 247 -6.41 -24.43 -7.25
CA LEU A 247 -5.40 -25.44 -7.54
C LEU A 247 -4.13 -25.25 -6.71
N GLU A 248 -3.77 -23.99 -6.46
CA GLU A 248 -2.53 -23.66 -5.74
C GLU A 248 -2.66 -22.32 -5.02
N ARG A 249 -2.05 -22.24 -3.84
CA ARG A 249 -1.89 -21.00 -3.09
C ARG A 249 -0.42 -20.67 -2.95
N GLY A 250 -0.09 -19.39 -3.05
CA GLY A 250 1.26 -18.92 -2.79
C GLY A 250 1.55 -18.77 -1.30
N PRO A 251 2.75 -18.29 -0.96
CA PRO A 251 3.22 -18.17 0.43
C PRO A 251 2.35 -17.29 1.33
N SER A 252 1.63 -16.31 0.76
CA SER A 252 0.73 -15.44 1.51
C SER A 252 -0.67 -16.05 1.72
N GLY A 253 -0.91 -17.26 1.20
CA GLY A 253 -2.22 -17.91 1.17
C GLY A 253 -3.13 -17.40 0.06
N ARG A 254 -2.71 -16.44 -0.77
CA ARG A 254 -3.45 -16.00 -1.94
C ARG A 254 -3.50 -17.08 -3.01
N ILE A 255 -4.55 -17.07 -3.83
CA ILE A 255 -4.66 -17.98 -4.97
C ILE A 255 -3.51 -17.67 -5.94
N LEU A 256 -2.67 -18.67 -6.18
CA LEU A 256 -1.70 -18.63 -7.27
C LEU A 256 -2.36 -19.15 -8.55
N TYR A 257 -3.04 -20.29 -8.49
CA TYR A 257 -3.80 -20.85 -9.62
C TYR A 257 -5.22 -21.29 -9.24
N ILE A 258 -6.16 -21.04 -10.14
CA ILE A 258 -7.55 -21.53 -10.09
C ILE A 258 -7.89 -22.18 -11.43
N GLY A 259 -8.66 -23.28 -11.41
CA GLY A 259 -8.94 -24.02 -12.63
C GLY A 259 -9.68 -25.34 -12.44
N ALA A 260 -9.86 -26.05 -13.56
CA ALA A 260 -10.46 -27.38 -13.66
C ALA A 260 -9.95 -28.07 -14.93
N GLY A 261 -9.78 -29.40 -14.89
CA GLY A 261 -9.29 -30.18 -16.03
C GLY A 261 -7.94 -29.69 -16.54
N ASP A 262 -7.85 -29.41 -17.84
CA ASP A 262 -6.64 -28.87 -18.50
C ASP A 262 -6.55 -27.33 -18.43
N LYS A 263 -7.54 -26.65 -17.84
CA LYS A 263 -7.58 -25.19 -17.76
C LYS A 263 -7.16 -24.71 -16.38
N LYS A 264 -6.20 -23.79 -16.35
CA LYS A 264 -5.85 -22.99 -15.18
C LYS A 264 -5.45 -21.58 -15.59
N ILE A 265 -5.69 -20.63 -14.70
CA ILE A 265 -5.22 -19.25 -14.83
C ILE A 265 -4.64 -18.79 -13.49
N TYR A 266 -3.83 -17.73 -13.53
CA TYR A 266 -3.37 -17.09 -12.31
C TYR A 266 -4.52 -16.47 -11.53
N GLY A 267 -4.45 -16.51 -10.19
CA GLY A 267 -5.44 -15.86 -9.34
C GLY A 267 -5.58 -14.35 -9.62
N SER A 268 -4.47 -13.68 -9.95
CA SER A 268 -4.45 -12.27 -10.35
C SER A 268 -5.22 -12.01 -11.64
N ASP A 269 -5.06 -12.86 -12.66
CA ASP A 269 -5.81 -12.78 -13.92
C ASP A 269 -7.29 -13.09 -13.71
N PHE A 270 -7.61 -14.07 -12.86
CA PHE A 270 -8.98 -14.38 -12.47
C PHE A 270 -9.65 -13.16 -11.84
N ARG A 271 -8.99 -12.54 -10.84
CA ARG A 271 -9.47 -11.33 -10.18
C ARG A 271 -9.72 -10.19 -11.18
N LYS A 272 -8.80 -9.99 -12.13
CA LYS A 272 -8.93 -8.99 -13.20
C LYS A 272 -10.16 -9.24 -14.07
N ARG A 273 -10.39 -10.50 -14.48
CA ARG A 273 -11.53 -10.88 -15.36
C ARG A 273 -12.88 -10.77 -14.65
N VAL A 274 -12.94 -11.08 -13.35
CA VAL A 274 -14.15 -10.93 -12.52
C VAL A 274 -14.44 -9.47 -12.18
N GLY A 275 -13.38 -8.67 -12.00
CA GLY A 275 -13.44 -7.26 -11.63
C GLY A 275 -12.95 -7.02 -10.20
N TYR A 276 -12.08 -6.02 -10.05
CA TYR A 276 -11.37 -5.70 -8.80
C TYR A 276 -12.28 -5.23 -7.66
N ASP A 277 -13.47 -4.71 -7.95
CA ASP A 277 -14.46 -4.29 -6.95
C ASP A 277 -15.35 -5.44 -6.47
N ARG A 278 -15.48 -6.50 -7.28
CA ARG A 278 -16.27 -7.70 -6.94
C ARG A 278 -15.42 -8.71 -6.20
N LEU A 279 -14.24 -9.02 -6.71
CA LEU A 279 -13.24 -9.86 -6.04
C LEU A 279 -12.14 -8.95 -5.48
N LYS A 280 -12.32 -8.50 -4.23
CA LYS A 280 -11.47 -7.45 -3.64
C LYS A 280 -10.02 -7.87 -3.50
N SER A 281 -9.74 -9.14 -3.27
CA SER A 281 -8.39 -9.70 -3.26
C SER A 281 -8.40 -11.15 -3.73
N THR A 282 -7.22 -11.73 -3.94
CA THR A 282 -7.04 -13.18 -4.17
C THR A 282 -6.84 -13.95 -2.85
N LEU A 283 -6.93 -13.29 -1.69
CA LEU A 283 -6.89 -13.95 -0.38
C LEU A 283 -8.28 -14.48 -0.03
N ILE A 284 -8.61 -15.62 -0.62
CA ILE A 284 -9.89 -16.32 -0.43
C ILE A 284 -9.79 -17.24 0.78
N THR A 285 -10.61 -17.02 1.79
CA THR A 285 -10.70 -17.87 2.99
C THR A 285 -11.67 -19.03 2.80
N GLU A 286 -12.70 -18.85 1.97
CA GLU A 286 -13.68 -19.89 1.66
C GLU A 286 -14.15 -19.77 0.21
N MET A 287 -14.29 -20.91 -0.46
CA MET A 287 -14.89 -21.03 -1.78
C MET A 287 -15.87 -22.20 -1.76
N SER A 288 -17.13 -21.95 -2.10
CA SER A 288 -18.16 -22.99 -2.22
C SER A 288 -19.02 -22.77 -3.45
N TYR A 289 -19.68 -23.83 -3.93
CA TYR A 289 -20.59 -23.78 -5.08
C TYR A 289 -21.98 -24.25 -4.65
N ASP A 290 -23.01 -23.42 -4.87
CA ASP A 290 -24.39 -23.71 -4.44
C ASP A 290 -25.24 -24.40 -5.52
N GLY A 291 -24.60 -24.86 -6.62
CA GLY A 291 -25.28 -25.42 -7.79
C GLY A 291 -25.56 -24.39 -8.89
N ARG A 292 -25.46 -23.08 -8.58
CA ARG A 292 -25.58 -21.99 -9.57
C ARG A 292 -24.46 -20.98 -9.47
N ASN A 293 -24.03 -20.62 -8.26
CA ASN A 293 -23.05 -19.59 -8.00
C ASN A 293 -21.89 -20.15 -7.18
N PHE A 294 -20.71 -19.61 -7.45
CA PHE A 294 -19.64 -19.64 -6.49
C PHE A 294 -19.84 -18.55 -5.43
N VAL A 295 -19.70 -18.94 -4.16
CA VAL A 295 -19.61 -18.04 -3.02
C VAL A 295 -18.15 -17.97 -2.62
N PHE A 296 -17.54 -16.80 -2.79
CA PHE A 296 -16.19 -16.53 -2.32
C PHE A 296 -16.25 -15.67 -1.06
N LYS A 297 -15.56 -16.10 -0.02
CA LYS A 297 -15.25 -15.26 1.14
C LYS A 297 -13.77 -14.96 1.15
N GLY A 298 -13.41 -13.74 1.51
CA GLY A 298 -12.01 -13.33 1.55
C GLY A 298 -11.77 -12.12 2.44
N MET A 299 -10.52 -11.69 2.46
CA MET A 299 -10.04 -10.59 3.29
C MET A 299 -9.10 -9.68 2.48
N GLY A 300 -8.93 -8.45 2.94
CA GLY A 300 -8.09 -7.44 2.30
C GLY A 300 -8.69 -6.87 1.01
N TRP A 301 -8.02 -5.85 0.48
CA TRP A 301 -8.35 -5.22 -0.79
C TRP A 301 -7.08 -4.76 -1.50
N GLY A 302 -6.96 -5.14 -2.77
CA GLY A 302 -5.82 -4.80 -3.60
C GLY A 302 -5.01 -6.02 -4.00
N ASN A 303 -3.80 -5.77 -4.51
CA ASN A 303 -2.90 -6.81 -4.97
C ASN A 303 -2.24 -7.55 -3.78
N GLY A 304 -2.00 -6.88 -2.66
CA GLY A 304 -1.37 -7.47 -1.48
C GLY A 304 0.15 -7.31 -1.40
N VAL A 305 0.79 -6.74 -2.42
CA VAL A 305 2.25 -6.64 -2.56
C VAL A 305 2.76 -5.33 -1.96
N GLY A 306 3.90 -5.42 -1.26
CA GLY A 306 4.61 -4.28 -0.69
C GLY A 306 3.83 -3.53 0.40
N LEU A 307 3.96 -2.20 0.43
CA LEU A 307 3.38 -1.38 1.50
C LEU A 307 1.86 -1.56 1.59
N CYS A 308 1.38 -1.94 2.77
CA CYS A 308 -0.04 -1.91 3.09
C CYS A 308 -0.44 -0.54 3.62
N GLN A 309 -1.38 0.14 2.98
CA GLN A 309 -1.82 1.48 3.40
C GLN A 309 -2.51 1.44 4.77
N TRP A 310 -3.46 0.52 4.99
CA TRP A 310 -4.11 0.35 6.29
C TRP A 310 -3.18 -0.23 7.37
N GLY A 311 -2.16 -0.99 6.97
CA GLY A 311 -1.14 -1.49 7.89
C GLY A 311 -0.18 -0.39 8.32
N ALA A 312 0.22 0.51 7.41
CA ALA A 312 0.98 1.72 7.75
C ALA A 312 0.17 2.65 8.66
N TYR A 313 -1.14 2.77 8.44
CA TYR A 313 -2.03 3.47 9.36
C TYR A 313 -2.02 2.82 10.75
N ALA A 314 -2.23 1.51 10.84
CA ALA A 314 -2.20 0.77 12.10
C ALA A 314 -0.87 0.96 12.84
N ASP A 315 0.25 0.80 12.15
CA ASP A 315 1.59 1.02 12.68
C ASP A 315 1.81 2.44 13.20
N ALA A 316 1.23 3.46 12.55
CA ALA A 316 1.29 4.83 13.03
C ALA A 316 0.49 5.02 14.32
N GLN A 317 -0.65 4.33 14.47
CA GLN A 317 -1.42 4.32 15.73
C GLN A 317 -0.62 3.70 16.89
N TYR A 318 0.32 2.79 16.58
CA TYR A 318 1.27 2.20 17.51
C TYR A 318 2.57 2.99 17.68
N GLY A 319 2.67 4.18 17.09
CA GLY A 319 3.81 5.07 17.25
C GLY A 319 5.05 4.73 16.42
N LYS A 320 4.93 3.81 15.45
CA LYS A 320 6.02 3.54 14.50
C LYS A 320 6.24 4.73 13.57
N ASN A 321 7.49 4.92 13.14
CA ASN A 321 7.84 5.96 12.18
C ASN A 321 7.81 5.42 10.73
N ALA A 322 7.97 6.32 9.74
CA ALA A 322 7.93 5.96 8.32
C ALA A 322 9.05 4.99 7.90
N ILE A 323 10.23 5.06 8.52
CA ILE A 323 11.37 4.18 8.23
C ILE A 323 11.09 2.77 8.73
N ASP A 324 10.52 2.64 9.94
CA ASP A 324 10.11 1.34 10.50
C ASP A 324 9.10 0.65 9.56
N MET A 325 8.10 1.42 9.08
CA MET A 325 7.09 0.90 8.15
C MET A 325 7.73 0.47 6.83
N ILE A 326 8.53 1.32 6.21
CA ILE A 326 9.06 1.05 4.88
C ILE A 326 10.08 -0.10 4.88
N THR A 327 10.90 -0.21 5.91
CA THR A 327 11.84 -1.35 6.05
C THR A 327 11.11 -2.65 6.38
N HIS A 328 9.96 -2.59 7.07
CA HIS A 328 9.08 -3.74 7.28
C HIS A 328 8.44 -4.23 5.98
N TYR A 329 7.84 -3.34 5.17
CA TYR A 329 7.15 -3.73 3.94
C TYR A 329 8.05 -4.02 2.74
N TYR A 330 9.30 -3.53 2.76
CA TYR A 330 10.31 -3.78 1.74
C TYR A 330 11.61 -4.27 2.39
N PRO A 331 11.65 -5.50 2.93
CA PRO A 331 12.78 -6.00 3.68
C PRO A 331 14.05 -6.11 2.81
N GLY A 332 15.20 -5.83 3.42
CA GLY A 332 16.51 -5.82 2.76
C GLY A 332 16.78 -4.59 1.87
N THR A 333 15.83 -3.65 1.77
CA THR A 333 16.06 -2.39 1.06
C THR A 333 16.85 -1.41 1.91
N THR A 334 17.58 -0.52 1.24
CA THR A 334 18.28 0.62 1.83
C THR A 334 17.55 1.90 1.49
N LEU A 335 17.28 2.73 2.50
CA LEU A 335 16.77 4.07 2.30
C LEU A 335 17.91 4.98 1.85
N THR A 336 17.78 5.62 0.69
CA THR A 336 18.80 6.52 0.14
C THR A 336 18.19 7.87 -0.14
N LYS A 337 18.86 8.95 0.25
CA LYS A 337 18.48 10.32 -0.10
C LYS A 337 19.26 10.76 -1.33
N VAL A 338 18.56 11.15 -2.39
CA VAL A 338 19.17 11.49 -3.69
C VAL A 338 19.12 12.99 -4.02
N TRP A 339 18.19 13.75 -3.44
CA TRP A 339 18.19 15.23 -3.49
C TRP A 339 17.70 15.84 -2.18
N GLU A 340 17.93 17.15 -2.04
CA GLU A 340 17.46 18.00 -0.94
C GLU A 340 16.15 18.71 -1.22
#